data_AF-A0A350QUY1-F1
#
_entry.id   AF-A0A350QUY1-F1
#
_cell.length_a   1.000
_cell.length_b   1.000
_cell.length_c   1.000
_cell.angle_alpha   90.00
_cell.angle_beta   90.00
_cell.angle_gamma   90.00
#
_symmetry.space_group_name_H-M   'P 1'
#
loop_
_entity.id
_entity.type
_entity.pdbx_description
1 polymer ?
#
loop_
_entity_poly.entity_id
_entity_poly.type
_entity_poly.pdbx_seq_one_letter_code
_entity_poly.pdbx_strand_id
1 'polypeptide(L)'
;MKWILTCLILSFLIQYGLPGKELNLATPDKYPYADLKGGRESYSLAKEKVNEARLYEFYARQADYYMANPDEIPEVIPSYPGLDGAVHGHWGKNNQNNHNDGRWNDGDQGEHFTHVVKGKGFNVLKGICVKLGDGHVLSTCFDPQSLSYRVVWNGWIRFEPHRWGTSRNANVDEKPWFALAKAEMPDAGEYLGLRRFGKRVVFEYRIGRVRVEDEPWATKDAFYRRIDLRDAGKKLSLPCPVMDGSLKVRVVESKGVTSTRWAEGELEIEGAKMNARLIIRVSKERKPAGEAAALAHLKAERKIEKRWKEVLKV
;
A
#
# COMPACT_ATOMS: atom_id res chain seq x y z
N MET A 1 2.31 47.82 -42.96
CA MET A 1 1.61 48.47 -41.83
C MET A 1 0.77 47.41 -41.13
N LYS A 2 1.08 47.12 -39.85
CA LYS A 2 0.37 46.21 -38.89
C LYS A 2 0.38 44.71 -39.26
N TRP A 3 1.33 43.88 -38.82
CA TRP A 3 1.55 43.31 -37.46
C TRP A 3 0.25 42.94 -36.74
N ILE A 4 -0.10 41.65 -36.76
CA ILE A 4 -1.05 41.02 -35.82
C ILE A 4 -0.20 40.13 -34.91
N LEU A 5 -0.03 40.62 -33.68
CA LEU A 5 0.67 39.99 -32.58
C LEU A 5 -0.35 39.07 -31.88
N THR A 6 -0.20 37.76 -32.00
CA THR A 6 -1.03 36.80 -31.26
C THR A 6 -0.52 36.75 -29.81
N CYS A 7 -1.33 37.24 -28.88
CA CYS A 7 -1.07 37.23 -27.45
C CYS A 7 -0.89 35.79 -26.92
N LEU A 8 0.35 35.41 -26.61
CA LEU A 8 0.63 34.33 -25.66
C LEU A 8 0.35 34.88 -24.25
N ILE A 9 -0.83 34.59 -23.72
CA ILE A 9 -1.12 34.77 -22.29
C ILE A 9 -0.42 33.60 -21.58
N LEU A 10 0.74 33.90 -21.02
CA LEU A 10 1.48 33.04 -20.12
C LEU A 10 0.67 32.91 -18.82
N SER A 11 -0.04 31.80 -18.63
CA SER A 11 -0.73 31.46 -17.38
C SER A 11 0.32 31.16 -16.30
N PHE A 12 0.87 32.21 -15.70
CA PHE A 12 1.65 32.13 -14.47
C PHE A 12 0.66 31.89 -13.32
N LEU A 13 0.34 30.62 -13.05
CA LEU A 13 -0.27 30.21 -11.79
C LEU A 13 0.78 30.38 -10.69
N ILE A 14 0.94 31.62 -10.20
CA ILE A 14 1.48 31.86 -8.87
C ILE A 14 0.43 31.28 -7.92
N GLN A 15 0.71 30.10 -7.35
CA GLN A 15 0.10 29.70 -6.09
C GLN A 15 0.52 30.75 -5.06
N TYR A 16 -0.22 31.86 -5.01
CA TYR A 16 -0.39 32.58 -3.76
C TYR A 16 -1.16 31.61 -2.87
N GLY A 17 -0.43 30.78 -2.13
CA GLY A 17 -0.96 30.24 -0.91
C GLY A 17 -1.46 31.45 -0.13
N LEU A 18 -2.78 31.56 0.03
CA LEU A 18 -3.36 32.47 1.00
C LEU A 18 -2.54 32.26 2.28
N PRO A 19 -1.95 33.31 2.89
CA PRO A 19 -1.33 33.13 4.19
C PRO A 19 -2.44 32.55 5.08
N GLY A 20 -2.27 31.27 5.44
CA GLY A 20 -3.19 30.62 6.35
C GLY A 20 -3.28 31.51 7.58
N LYS A 21 -4.50 31.77 8.05
CA LYS A 21 -4.72 32.54 9.28
C LYS A 21 -3.74 32.02 10.33
N GLU A 22 -2.87 32.88 10.87
CA GLU A 22 -1.91 32.47 11.89
C GLU A 22 -2.67 31.77 13.00
N LEU A 23 -2.20 30.57 13.38
CA LEU A 23 -2.80 29.83 14.47
C LEU A 23 -2.62 30.63 15.76
N ASN A 24 -3.68 30.73 16.57
CA ASN A 24 -3.60 31.37 17.91
C ASN A 24 -2.87 30.43 18.89
N LEU A 25 -1.56 30.33 18.73
CA LEU A 25 -0.66 29.48 19.53
C LEU A 25 0.18 30.36 20.47
N ALA A 26 0.35 29.89 21.69
CA ALA A 26 1.24 30.51 22.65
C ALA A 26 2.71 30.14 22.37
N THR A 27 3.33 30.75 21.36
CA THR A 27 4.74 30.46 21.02
C THR A 27 5.73 31.21 21.94
N PRO A 28 6.94 30.66 22.18
CA PRO A 28 7.92 31.26 23.10
C PRO A 28 8.39 32.67 22.72
N ASP A 29 8.29 33.06 21.44
CA ASP A 29 8.61 34.40 20.94
C ASP A 29 7.51 35.43 21.25
N LYS A 30 6.28 34.98 21.46
CA LYS A 30 5.11 35.84 21.69
C LYS A 30 4.70 35.91 23.16
N TYR A 31 4.89 34.83 23.92
CA TYR A 31 4.33 34.71 25.28
C TYR A 31 5.35 34.22 26.30
N PRO A 32 5.55 34.94 27.43
CA PRO A 32 6.55 34.58 28.43
C PRO A 32 6.24 33.27 29.17
N TYR A 33 4.95 32.92 29.30
CA TYR A 33 4.52 31.65 29.89
C TYR A 33 4.78 30.43 28.98
N ALA A 34 5.23 30.64 27.74
CA ALA A 34 5.67 29.60 26.82
C ALA A 34 7.20 29.44 26.76
N ASP A 35 7.97 30.12 27.63
CA ASP A 35 9.43 29.96 27.68
C ASP A 35 9.85 28.52 28.04
N LEU A 36 10.71 27.95 27.21
CA LEU A 36 11.22 26.58 27.31
C LEU A 36 12.31 26.41 28.39
N LYS A 37 12.82 27.50 28.96
CA LYS A 37 13.86 27.46 30.00
C LYS A 37 13.29 27.33 31.42
N GLY A 38 12.10 27.86 31.68
CA GLY A 38 11.45 27.83 33.01
C GLY A 38 10.63 26.56 33.31
N GLY A 39 10.28 26.37 34.59
CA GLY A 39 9.38 25.32 35.09
C GLY A 39 10.01 23.92 35.16
N ARG A 40 11.34 23.84 35.24
CA ARG A 40 12.09 22.59 35.09
C ARG A 40 12.53 21.97 36.42
N GLU A 41 12.50 22.76 37.49
CA GLU A 41 13.12 22.50 38.77
C GLU A 41 12.51 21.27 39.48
N SER A 42 11.19 21.10 39.35
CA SER A 42 10.43 20.02 40.01
C SER A 42 10.47 18.68 39.25
N TYR A 43 11.08 18.62 38.07
CA TYR A 43 11.03 17.46 37.19
C TYR A 43 12.39 16.76 37.11
N SER A 44 12.47 15.55 37.67
CA SER A 44 13.70 14.75 37.74
C SER A 44 14.34 14.47 36.37
N LEU A 45 13.54 14.35 35.31
CA LEU A 45 14.00 14.10 33.95
C LEU A 45 14.20 15.38 33.11
N ALA A 46 14.08 16.58 33.69
CA ALA A 46 14.17 17.82 32.91
C ALA A 46 15.55 18.07 32.29
N LYS A 47 16.59 17.44 32.81
CA LYS A 47 17.97 17.50 32.29
C LYS A 47 18.25 16.46 31.20
N GLU A 48 17.34 15.51 30.99
CA GLU A 48 17.49 14.51 29.93
C GLU A 48 17.43 15.15 28.55
N LYS A 49 18.27 14.68 27.63
CA LYS A 49 18.38 15.22 26.27
C LYS A 49 17.03 15.31 25.57
N VAL A 50 16.18 14.28 25.72
CA VAL A 50 14.83 14.24 25.12
C VAL A 50 13.93 15.40 25.54
N ASN A 51 14.19 15.98 26.72
CA ASN A 51 13.38 17.04 27.31
C ASN A 51 14.00 18.44 27.18
N GLU A 52 15.14 18.60 26.50
CA GLU A 52 15.85 19.89 26.42
C GLU A 52 14.97 21.04 25.88
N ALA A 53 14.05 20.75 24.95
CA ALA A 53 13.10 21.70 24.37
C ALA A 53 11.69 21.60 24.96
N ARG A 54 11.48 20.77 26.00
CA ARG A 54 10.17 20.52 26.57
C ARG A 54 9.63 21.76 27.26
N LEU A 55 8.39 22.13 26.93
CA LEU A 55 7.64 23.15 27.63
C LEU A 55 7.01 22.57 28.90
N TYR A 56 7.37 23.13 30.05
CA TYR A 56 6.86 22.70 31.36
C TYR A 56 5.82 23.67 31.90
N GLU A 57 4.87 23.11 32.64
CA GLU A 57 3.89 23.84 33.46
C GLU A 57 3.06 24.88 32.68
N PHE A 58 2.85 24.67 31.37
CA PHE A 58 2.25 25.66 30.48
C PHE A 58 0.97 26.29 31.03
N TYR A 59 -0.02 25.48 31.43
CA TYR A 59 -1.31 26.00 31.87
C TYR A 59 -1.23 26.71 33.23
N ALA A 60 -0.37 26.25 34.14
CA ALA A 60 -0.15 26.93 35.41
C ALA A 60 0.49 28.30 35.17
N ARG A 61 1.56 28.35 34.36
CA ARG A 61 2.26 29.59 34.00
C ARG A 61 1.38 30.56 33.20
N GLN A 62 0.51 30.03 32.33
CA GLN A 62 -0.47 30.83 31.59
C GLN A 62 -1.51 31.44 32.53
N ALA A 63 -2.02 30.66 33.48
CA ALA A 63 -2.95 31.16 34.49
C ALA A 63 -2.30 32.23 35.38
N ASP A 64 -1.11 31.97 35.91
CA ASP A 64 -0.37 32.92 36.75
C ASP A 64 -0.08 34.23 36.02
N TYR A 65 0.31 34.15 34.74
CA TYR A 65 0.55 35.33 33.91
C TYR A 65 -0.70 36.20 33.78
N TYR A 66 -1.86 35.62 33.46
CA TYR A 66 -3.09 36.38 33.29
C TYR A 66 -3.71 36.84 34.61
N MET A 67 -3.53 36.10 35.70
CA MET A 67 -3.91 36.55 37.03
C MET A 67 -3.09 37.76 37.49
N ALA A 68 -1.80 37.80 37.17
CA ALA A 68 -0.93 38.94 37.46
C ALA A 68 -1.13 40.12 36.49
N ASN A 69 -1.62 39.87 35.28
CA ASN A 69 -1.82 40.86 34.22
C ASN A 69 -3.26 40.79 33.67
N PRO A 70 -4.28 41.16 34.47
CA PRO A 70 -5.68 41.02 34.08
C PRO A 70 -6.04 41.83 32.83
N ASP A 71 -5.36 42.97 32.61
CA ASP A 71 -5.58 43.85 31.45
C ASP A 71 -5.00 43.27 30.14
N GLU A 72 -4.14 42.24 30.22
CA GLU A 72 -3.51 41.58 29.06
C GLU A 72 -4.28 40.32 28.61
N ILE A 73 -5.41 40.00 29.24
CA ILE A 73 -6.23 38.82 28.88
C ILE A 73 -6.92 39.07 27.52
N PRO A 74 -6.59 38.30 26.47
CA PRO A 74 -7.23 38.46 25.17
C PRO A 74 -8.63 37.84 25.17
N GLU A 75 -9.47 38.24 24.21
CA GLU A 75 -10.80 37.65 23.97
C GLU A 75 -10.73 36.12 23.78
N VAL A 76 -9.68 35.64 23.11
CA VAL A 76 -9.40 34.22 22.93
C VAL A 76 -7.98 33.92 23.40
N ILE A 77 -7.87 33.22 24.53
CA ILE A 77 -6.60 32.79 25.10
C ILE A 77 -5.84 31.90 24.09
N PRO A 78 -4.56 32.18 23.81
CA PRO A 78 -3.75 31.37 22.91
C PRO A 78 -3.60 29.93 23.42
N SER A 79 -3.71 28.99 22.49
CA SER A 79 -3.66 27.56 22.79
C SER A 79 -2.23 27.06 23.01
N TYR A 80 -2.12 25.91 23.69
CA TYR A 80 -0.87 25.23 23.95
C TYR A 80 -0.09 24.98 22.63
N PRO A 81 1.17 25.44 22.51
CA PRO A 81 1.96 25.31 21.28
C PRO A 81 2.49 23.88 21.03
N GLY A 82 2.21 22.94 21.93
CA GLY A 82 2.73 21.58 21.86
C GLY A 82 3.97 21.35 22.73
N LEU A 83 4.41 20.10 22.74
CA LEU A 83 5.44 19.58 23.65
C LEU A 83 6.73 20.39 23.65
N ASP A 84 7.19 20.78 22.46
CA ASP A 84 8.44 21.51 22.30
C ASP A 84 8.20 22.95 21.79
N GLY A 85 7.12 23.60 22.27
CA GLY A 85 6.87 25.02 22.04
C GLY A 85 6.62 25.43 20.58
N ALA A 86 6.18 24.51 19.72
CA ALA A 86 6.02 24.69 18.27
C ALA A 86 7.29 25.11 17.49
N VAL A 87 8.47 25.16 18.12
CA VAL A 87 9.71 25.64 17.47
C VAL A 87 10.47 24.55 16.69
N HIS A 88 10.01 23.29 16.77
CA HIS A 88 10.66 22.14 16.12
C HIS A 88 9.72 21.35 15.18
N GLY A 89 8.60 21.95 14.77
CA GLY A 89 7.62 21.33 13.87
C GLY A 89 6.85 20.15 14.49
N HIS A 90 6.08 19.45 13.67
CA HIS A 90 5.14 18.39 14.10
C HIS A 90 5.79 17.27 14.94
N TRP A 91 7.07 17.01 14.71
CA TRP A 91 7.76 15.87 15.31
C TRP A 91 8.54 16.21 16.59
N GLY A 92 8.75 17.50 16.90
CA GLY A 92 9.58 17.92 18.03
C GLY A 92 11.09 17.79 17.76
N LYS A 93 11.90 18.20 18.75
CA LYS A 93 13.37 18.28 18.61
C LYS A 93 14.04 16.92 18.55
N ASN A 94 13.65 16.02 19.46
CA ASN A 94 14.26 14.70 19.64
C ASN A 94 13.32 13.58 19.17
N ASN A 95 12.96 13.63 17.88
CA ASN A 95 11.98 12.73 17.25
C ASN A 95 12.55 11.39 16.74
N GLN A 96 13.86 11.23 16.79
CA GLN A 96 14.57 10.01 16.41
C GLN A 96 14.97 9.27 17.69
N ASN A 97 14.34 8.14 17.92
CA ASN A 97 14.57 7.29 19.10
C ASN A 97 15.33 6.00 18.77
N ASN A 98 15.92 5.90 17.56
CA ASN A 98 16.69 4.74 17.09
C ASN A 98 15.99 3.38 17.30
N HIS A 99 14.66 3.35 17.35
CA HIS A 99 13.89 2.11 17.45
C HIS A 99 13.92 1.36 16.14
N ASN A 100 15.04 0.70 15.89
CA ASN A 100 15.27 -0.15 14.73
C ASN A 100 15.12 -1.59 15.19
N ASP A 101 14.04 -2.24 14.78
CA ASP A 101 13.75 -3.62 15.12
C ASP A 101 13.18 -4.35 13.89
N GLY A 102 13.93 -5.33 13.41
CA GLY A 102 13.64 -6.08 12.19
C GLY A 102 12.84 -7.36 12.38
N ARG A 103 12.38 -7.67 13.61
CA ARG A 103 11.75 -8.96 13.96
C ARG A 103 10.49 -9.29 13.15
N TRP A 104 9.89 -8.30 12.49
CA TRP A 104 8.83 -8.54 11.50
C TRP A 104 9.24 -9.52 10.40
N ASN A 105 10.52 -9.54 10.02
CA ASN A 105 11.04 -10.46 9.01
C ASN A 105 11.14 -11.91 9.51
N ASP A 106 11.24 -12.11 10.83
CA ASP A 106 11.41 -13.43 11.46
C ASP A 106 10.07 -14.11 11.77
N GLY A 107 8.98 -13.33 11.84
CA GLY A 107 7.65 -13.84 12.12
C GLY A 107 6.98 -14.52 10.92
N ASP A 108 5.94 -15.31 11.16
CA ASP A 108 5.06 -15.76 10.07
C ASP A 108 4.06 -14.64 9.70
N GLN A 109 4.28 -14.00 8.55
CA GLN A 109 3.41 -12.91 8.04
C GLN A 109 2.17 -13.41 7.29
N GLY A 110 2.02 -14.71 7.17
CA GLY A 110 0.94 -15.36 6.46
C GLY A 110 1.04 -15.42 4.96
N GLU A 111 -0.10 -15.78 4.39
CA GLU A 111 -0.24 -16.02 2.94
C GLU A 111 -0.31 -14.71 2.16
N HIS A 112 -0.66 -13.61 2.82
CA HIS A 112 -0.68 -12.29 2.21
C HIS A 112 -0.31 -11.19 3.19
N PHE A 113 0.18 -10.08 2.66
CA PHE A 113 0.53 -8.90 3.43
C PHE A 113 0.22 -7.63 2.61
N THR A 114 -0.39 -6.63 3.24
CA THR A 114 -0.76 -5.37 2.58
C THR A 114 0.18 -4.24 3.03
N HIS A 115 0.80 -3.56 2.07
CA HIS A 115 1.68 -2.42 2.34
C HIS A 115 1.83 -1.52 1.10
N VAL A 116 2.48 -0.35 1.27
CA VAL A 116 3.21 0.28 0.18
C VAL A 116 4.42 -0.62 -0.16
N VAL A 117 4.43 -1.17 -1.36
CA VAL A 117 5.45 -2.12 -1.83
C VAL A 117 6.36 -1.42 -2.84
N LYS A 118 7.67 -1.55 -2.64
CA LYS A 118 8.69 -0.97 -3.53
C LYS A 118 9.63 -2.02 -4.05
N GLY A 119 10.12 -1.83 -5.27
CA GLY A 119 11.19 -2.63 -5.84
C GLY A 119 11.79 -1.92 -7.04
N LYS A 120 12.77 -2.55 -7.69
CA LYS A 120 13.44 -1.94 -8.83
C LYS A 120 12.46 -1.74 -10.00
N GLY A 121 12.19 -0.49 -10.33
CA GLY A 121 11.35 -0.11 -11.47
C GLY A 121 9.84 -0.08 -11.20
N PHE A 122 9.39 -0.24 -9.96
CA PHE A 122 7.97 -0.16 -9.62
C PHE A 122 7.71 0.31 -8.18
N ASN A 123 6.54 0.92 -7.97
CA ASN A 123 5.98 1.20 -6.65
C ASN A 123 4.48 0.86 -6.68
N VAL A 124 4.02 0.05 -5.72
CA VAL A 124 2.60 -0.30 -5.56
C VAL A 124 2.10 0.26 -4.24
N LEU A 125 1.31 1.32 -4.29
CA LEU A 125 0.92 2.08 -3.09
C LEU A 125 -0.12 1.36 -2.23
N LYS A 126 -0.97 0.53 -2.85
CA LYS A 126 -1.99 -0.28 -2.18
C LYS A 126 -1.74 -1.77 -2.37
N GLY A 127 -0.47 -2.16 -2.40
CA GLY A 127 -0.05 -3.50 -2.78
C GLY A 127 -0.53 -4.56 -1.80
N ILE A 128 -1.00 -5.68 -2.33
CA ILE A 128 -1.34 -6.88 -1.58
C ILE A 128 -0.41 -7.99 -2.06
N CYS A 129 0.66 -8.22 -1.31
CA CYS A 129 1.60 -9.31 -1.59
C CYS A 129 0.99 -10.65 -1.20
N VAL A 130 1.21 -11.69 -1.99
CA VAL A 130 0.72 -13.06 -1.74
C VAL A 130 1.86 -14.05 -1.93
N LYS A 131 2.05 -14.95 -0.97
CA LYS A 131 2.98 -16.10 -1.08
C LYS A 131 2.31 -17.18 -1.92
N LEU A 132 3.03 -17.75 -2.88
CA LEU A 132 2.48 -18.65 -3.90
C LEU A 132 3.21 -19.98 -3.95
N GLY A 133 2.44 -21.03 -4.24
CA GLY A 133 2.95 -22.38 -4.41
C GLY A 133 3.27 -23.08 -3.10
N ASP A 134 3.46 -24.39 -3.19
CA ASP A 134 3.86 -25.20 -2.05
C ASP A 134 5.27 -24.76 -1.59
N GLY A 135 5.43 -24.50 -0.30
CA GLY A 135 6.67 -23.96 0.25
C GLY A 135 6.95 -22.49 -0.11
N HIS A 136 5.95 -21.75 -0.62
CA HIS A 136 6.05 -20.31 -0.89
C HIS A 136 7.19 -19.96 -1.87
N VAL A 137 7.28 -20.73 -2.95
CA VAL A 137 8.36 -20.64 -3.96
C VAL A 137 8.39 -19.31 -4.73
N LEU A 138 7.21 -18.70 -4.93
CA LEU A 138 7.07 -17.39 -5.59
C LEU A 138 6.21 -16.46 -4.74
N SER A 139 6.27 -15.18 -5.08
CA SER A 139 5.36 -14.17 -4.58
C SER A 139 4.86 -13.27 -5.69
N THR A 140 3.70 -12.68 -5.47
CA THR A 140 3.13 -11.66 -6.34
C THR A 140 2.60 -10.49 -5.54
N CYS A 141 2.43 -9.32 -6.16
CA CYS A 141 1.75 -8.17 -5.58
C CYS A 141 0.56 -7.79 -6.46
N PHE A 142 -0.65 -7.99 -5.94
CA PHE A 142 -1.87 -7.50 -6.57
C PHE A 142 -2.08 -6.02 -6.22
N ASP A 143 -2.48 -5.24 -7.21
CA ASP A 143 -2.77 -3.83 -7.05
C ASP A 143 -4.26 -3.54 -7.29
N PRO A 144 -5.02 -3.20 -6.24
CA PRO A 144 -6.41 -2.76 -6.35
C PRO A 144 -6.62 -1.57 -7.30
N GLN A 145 -5.57 -0.77 -7.58
CA GLN A 145 -5.67 0.38 -8.47
C GLN A 145 -5.53 0.02 -9.96
N SER A 146 -5.08 -1.19 -10.29
CA SER A 146 -4.98 -1.67 -11.67
C SER A 146 -5.69 -3.01 -11.91
N LEU A 147 -6.31 -3.58 -10.86
CA LEU A 147 -6.97 -4.89 -10.88
C LEU A 147 -6.05 -6.00 -11.45
N SER A 148 -4.75 -5.91 -11.16
CA SER A 148 -3.74 -6.74 -11.79
C SER A 148 -2.61 -7.09 -10.84
N TYR A 149 -1.94 -8.20 -11.15
CA TYR A 149 -0.68 -8.58 -10.51
C TYR A 149 0.45 -7.76 -11.11
N ARG A 150 0.91 -6.75 -10.37
CA ARG A 150 1.90 -5.76 -10.84
C ARG A 150 3.33 -6.28 -10.86
N VAL A 151 3.61 -7.32 -10.07
CA VAL A 151 4.95 -7.91 -9.98
C VAL A 151 4.86 -9.38 -9.55
N VAL A 152 5.77 -10.21 -10.06
CA VAL A 152 5.99 -11.60 -9.62
C VAL A 152 7.50 -11.81 -9.43
N TRP A 153 7.91 -12.44 -8.33
CA TRP A 153 9.33 -12.66 -8.00
C TRP A 153 9.53 -13.92 -7.14
N ASN A 154 10.79 -14.36 -7.02
CA ASN A 154 11.17 -15.44 -6.10
C ASN A 154 11.38 -14.86 -4.70
N GLY A 155 10.95 -15.53 -3.63
CA GLY A 155 11.13 -15.06 -2.25
C GLY A 155 9.97 -14.22 -1.71
N TRP A 156 10.20 -13.43 -0.66
CA TRP A 156 9.17 -12.64 0.03
C TRP A 156 9.55 -11.16 0.13
N ILE A 157 8.66 -10.33 0.67
CA ILE A 157 8.95 -8.93 0.98
C ILE A 157 9.81 -8.80 2.24
N ARG A 158 10.66 -7.78 2.27
CA ARG A 158 11.48 -7.41 3.43
C ARG A 158 11.00 -6.09 4.05
N PHE A 159 10.91 -6.05 5.38
CA PHE A 159 10.59 -4.85 6.15
C PHE A 159 11.85 -4.20 6.67
N GLU A 160 11.96 -2.87 6.52
CA GLU A 160 13.07 -2.13 7.11
C GLU A 160 12.88 -1.95 8.62
N PRO A 161 13.90 -2.18 9.46
CA PRO A 161 13.75 -2.14 10.93
C PRO A 161 13.23 -0.81 11.50
N HIS A 162 13.32 0.29 10.76
CA HIS A 162 13.03 1.63 11.26
C HIS A 162 11.61 1.78 11.84
N ARG A 163 11.55 2.16 13.12
CA ARG A 163 10.36 2.22 13.97
C ARG A 163 9.62 0.87 13.95
N TRP A 164 10.32 -0.18 14.37
CA TRP A 164 9.82 -1.56 14.46
C TRP A 164 9.19 -2.11 13.18
N GLY A 165 9.75 -1.80 12.02
CA GLY A 165 9.21 -2.30 10.75
C GLY A 165 8.04 -1.51 10.17
N THR A 166 7.50 -0.51 10.88
CA THR A 166 6.19 0.09 10.54
C THR A 166 6.27 1.37 9.71
N SER A 167 7.40 2.08 9.74
CA SER A 167 7.51 3.44 9.17
C SER A 167 8.19 3.50 7.81
N ARG A 168 8.51 2.35 7.23
CA ARG A 168 9.13 2.24 5.91
C ARG A 168 8.35 1.24 5.07
N ASN A 169 8.58 1.29 3.77
CA ASN A 169 7.88 0.45 2.81
C ASN A 169 8.32 -1.02 2.93
N ALA A 170 7.48 -1.93 2.45
CA ALA A 170 7.88 -3.30 2.20
C ALA A 170 8.66 -3.35 0.88
N ASN A 171 9.82 -4.00 0.89
CA ASN A 171 10.74 -4.01 -0.25
C ASN A 171 10.78 -5.38 -0.92
N VAL A 172 10.85 -5.39 -2.24
CA VAL A 172 11.16 -6.55 -3.08
C VAL A 172 12.61 -6.38 -3.53
N ASP A 173 13.50 -7.12 -2.88
CA ASP A 173 14.94 -7.06 -3.14
C ASP A 173 15.35 -7.96 -4.32
N GLU A 174 14.62 -9.07 -4.50
CA GLU A 174 14.86 -10.04 -5.56
C GLU A 174 14.45 -9.53 -6.94
N LYS A 175 15.13 -10.02 -7.98
CA LYS A 175 14.81 -9.63 -9.37
C LYS A 175 13.42 -10.16 -9.75
N PRO A 176 12.47 -9.28 -10.12
CA PRO A 176 11.18 -9.75 -10.60
C PRO A 176 11.27 -10.51 -11.93
N TRP A 177 10.38 -11.48 -12.11
CA TRP A 177 10.12 -12.10 -13.40
C TRP A 177 9.53 -11.08 -14.38
N PHE A 178 8.61 -10.26 -13.88
CA PHE A 178 8.12 -9.07 -14.54
C PHE A 178 7.65 -8.08 -13.48
N ALA A 179 7.69 -6.80 -13.81
CA ALA A 179 7.17 -5.73 -12.98
C ALA A 179 6.60 -4.63 -13.88
N LEU A 180 5.50 -4.03 -13.43
CA LEU A 180 4.92 -2.87 -14.06
C LEU A 180 5.17 -1.61 -13.24
N ALA A 181 5.55 -0.52 -13.91
CA ALA A 181 5.85 0.74 -13.24
C ALA A 181 4.58 1.50 -12.78
N LYS A 182 3.50 1.46 -13.56
CA LYS A 182 2.30 2.27 -13.34
C LYS A 182 1.04 1.43 -13.10
N ALA A 183 0.14 1.98 -12.29
CA ALA A 183 -1.20 1.44 -12.11
C ALA A 183 -2.10 2.01 -13.20
N GLU A 184 -2.76 1.14 -13.95
CA GLU A 184 -3.75 1.51 -14.96
C GLU A 184 -5.03 0.75 -14.67
N MET A 185 -6.06 1.47 -14.20
CA MET A 185 -7.37 0.90 -13.95
C MET A 185 -8.03 0.61 -15.30
N PRO A 186 -8.54 -0.61 -15.56
CA PRO A 186 -9.33 -0.87 -16.76
C PRO A 186 -10.63 -0.06 -16.74
N ASP A 187 -11.18 0.22 -17.92
CA ASP A 187 -12.46 0.92 -18.05
C ASP A 187 -13.58 0.20 -17.29
N ALA A 188 -14.35 0.98 -16.53
CA ALA A 188 -15.38 0.46 -15.62
C ALA A 188 -14.86 -0.60 -14.62
N GLY A 189 -13.59 -0.52 -14.24
CA GLY A 189 -12.95 -1.33 -13.22
C GLY A 189 -13.34 -0.89 -11.81
N GLU A 190 -13.68 -1.86 -10.97
CA GLU A 190 -14.01 -1.66 -9.57
C GLU A 190 -13.43 -2.80 -8.72
N TYR A 191 -12.58 -2.46 -7.75
CA TYR A 191 -12.09 -3.43 -6.78
C TYR A 191 -13.15 -3.70 -5.71
N LEU A 192 -13.48 -4.96 -5.46
CA LEU A 192 -14.51 -5.37 -4.50
C LEU A 192 -13.92 -5.93 -3.20
N GLY A 193 -12.68 -6.40 -3.21
CA GLY A 193 -11.99 -6.89 -2.03
C GLY A 193 -11.16 -8.14 -2.28
N LEU A 194 -10.80 -8.82 -1.19
CA LEU A 194 -10.18 -10.14 -1.23
C LEU A 194 -10.91 -11.07 -0.27
N ARG A 195 -10.98 -12.36 -0.63
CA ARG A 195 -11.47 -13.45 0.22
C ARG A 195 -10.38 -14.47 0.47
N ARG A 196 -10.52 -15.17 1.57
CA ARG A 196 -9.61 -16.26 1.97
C ARG A 196 -10.35 -17.57 2.12
N PHE A 197 -9.76 -18.61 1.55
CA PHE A 197 -10.23 -19.99 1.64
C PHE A 197 -9.07 -20.83 2.19
N GLY A 198 -8.97 -20.89 3.52
CA GLY A 198 -7.80 -21.43 4.21
C GLY A 198 -6.54 -20.62 3.89
N LYS A 199 -5.62 -21.24 3.15
CA LYS A 199 -4.39 -20.59 2.66
C LYS A 199 -4.55 -19.86 1.33
N ARG A 200 -5.64 -20.09 0.60
CA ARG A 200 -5.88 -19.52 -0.73
C ARG A 200 -6.36 -18.08 -0.61
N VAL A 201 -5.80 -17.19 -1.41
CA VAL A 201 -6.16 -15.77 -1.48
C VAL A 201 -6.81 -15.51 -2.83
N VAL A 202 -8.01 -14.94 -2.83
CA VAL A 202 -8.80 -14.70 -4.04
C VAL A 202 -9.18 -13.23 -4.08
N PHE A 203 -8.83 -12.55 -5.16
CA PHE A 203 -9.18 -11.16 -5.38
C PHE A 203 -10.51 -11.07 -6.11
N GLU A 204 -11.38 -10.18 -5.63
CA GLU A 204 -12.67 -9.92 -6.25
C GLU A 204 -12.70 -8.52 -6.82
N TYR A 205 -13.10 -8.42 -8.07
CA TYR A 205 -13.27 -7.15 -8.75
C TYR A 205 -14.35 -7.26 -9.82
N ARG A 206 -14.70 -6.13 -10.41
CA ARG A 206 -15.67 -6.03 -11.50
C ARG A 206 -15.05 -5.23 -12.63
N ILE A 207 -15.35 -5.64 -13.86
CA ILE A 207 -15.09 -4.86 -15.07
C ILE A 207 -16.40 -4.77 -15.84
N GLY A 208 -16.95 -3.56 -15.93
CA GLY A 208 -18.30 -3.34 -16.43
C GLY A 208 -19.34 -4.05 -15.56
N ARG A 209 -20.00 -5.08 -16.12
CA ARG A 209 -21.01 -5.88 -15.40
C ARG A 209 -20.49 -7.24 -14.94
N VAL A 210 -19.29 -7.62 -15.35
CA VAL A 210 -18.76 -8.96 -15.06
C VAL A 210 -17.95 -8.91 -13.77
N ARG A 211 -18.40 -9.65 -12.77
CA ARG A 211 -17.66 -9.87 -11.53
C ARG A 211 -16.66 -11.02 -11.72
N VAL A 212 -15.44 -10.79 -11.26
CA VAL A 212 -14.30 -11.66 -11.47
C VAL A 212 -13.75 -12.08 -10.12
N GLU A 213 -13.48 -13.37 -9.96
CA GLU A 213 -12.69 -13.92 -8.87
C GLU A 213 -11.35 -14.42 -9.44
N ASP A 214 -10.26 -13.80 -9.00
CA ASP A 214 -8.92 -14.02 -9.52
C ASP A 214 -8.00 -14.56 -8.41
N GLU A 215 -7.50 -15.77 -8.60
CA GLU A 215 -6.68 -16.47 -7.63
C GLU A 215 -5.30 -16.76 -8.20
N PRO A 216 -4.22 -16.24 -7.60
CA PRO A 216 -2.87 -16.54 -8.03
C PRO A 216 -2.38 -17.86 -7.42
N TRP A 217 -1.55 -18.59 -8.17
CA TRP A 217 -0.79 -19.72 -7.65
C TRP A 217 0.55 -19.84 -8.38
N ALA A 218 1.43 -20.73 -7.93
CA ALA A 218 2.74 -20.91 -8.55
C ALA A 218 3.27 -22.34 -8.42
N THR A 219 4.14 -22.68 -9.36
CA THR A 219 5.25 -23.61 -9.15
C THR A 219 6.55 -22.83 -9.26
N LYS A 220 7.70 -23.50 -9.08
CA LYS A 220 9.01 -22.87 -9.23
C LYS A 220 9.19 -22.19 -10.60
N ASP A 221 8.63 -22.75 -11.65
CA ASP A 221 8.89 -22.34 -13.04
C ASP A 221 7.67 -21.73 -13.75
N ALA A 222 6.55 -21.55 -13.02
CA ALA A 222 5.33 -21.00 -13.59
C ALA A 222 4.46 -20.26 -12.57
N PHE A 223 3.93 -19.13 -13.00
CA PHE A 223 2.88 -18.38 -12.32
C PHE A 223 1.52 -18.72 -12.96
N TYR A 224 0.49 -18.91 -12.15
CA TYR A 224 -0.84 -19.26 -12.61
C TYR A 224 -1.88 -18.29 -12.05
N ARG A 225 -2.97 -18.12 -12.80
CA ARG A 225 -4.18 -17.45 -12.31
C ARG A 225 -5.38 -18.32 -12.63
N ARG A 226 -6.19 -18.64 -11.62
CA ARG A 226 -7.56 -19.12 -11.82
C ARG A 226 -8.49 -17.93 -11.81
N ILE A 227 -9.23 -17.77 -12.89
CA ILE A 227 -10.16 -16.66 -13.12
C ILE A 227 -11.56 -17.28 -13.25
N ASP A 228 -12.43 -17.00 -12.29
CA ASP A 228 -13.85 -17.35 -12.38
C ASP A 228 -14.67 -16.09 -12.72
N LEU A 229 -15.43 -16.13 -13.81
CA LEU A 229 -16.33 -15.06 -14.26
C LEU A 229 -17.74 -15.37 -13.75
N ARG A 230 -18.25 -14.57 -12.81
CA ARG A 230 -19.52 -14.85 -12.13
C ARG A 230 -20.75 -14.42 -12.92
N ASP A 231 -20.59 -13.51 -13.86
CA ASP A 231 -21.67 -13.01 -14.72
C ASP A 231 -21.35 -13.28 -16.20
N ALA A 232 -22.39 -13.36 -17.03
CA ALA A 232 -22.22 -13.50 -18.47
C ALA A 232 -21.74 -12.18 -19.12
N GLY A 233 -20.95 -12.27 -20.19
CA GLY A 233 -20.39 -11.11 -20.89
C GLY A 233 -20.05 -11.40 -22.35
N LYS A 234 -20.37 -10.46 -23.25
CA LYS A 234 -20.05 -10.59 -24.69
C LYS A 234 -18.56 -10.47 -24.96
N LYS A 235 -17.93 -9.43 -24.40
CA LYS A 235 -16.50 -9.15 -24.50
C LYS A 235 -16.01 -8.64 -23.15
N LEU A 236 -14.86 -9.15 -22.72
CA LEU A 236 -14.19 -8.75 -21.48
C LEU A 236 -12.68 -8.72 -21.74
N SER A 237 -12.03 -7.69 -21.22
CA SER A 237 -10.56 -7.58 -21.19
C SER A 237 -10.13 -7.60 -19.74
N LEU A 238 -9.24 -8.52 -19.38
CA LEU A 238 -8.65 -8.57 -18.05
C LEU A 238 -7.17 -8.20 -18.12
N PRO A 239 -6.70 -7.29 -17.25
CA PRO A 239 -5.27 -7.01 -17.16
C PRO A 239 -4.44 -8.28 -16.94
N CYS A 240 -3.51 -8.55 -17.85
CA CYS A 240 -2.51 -9.62 -17.77
C CYS A 240 -1.15 -9.15 -18.30
N PRO A 241 -0.53 -8.17 -17.61
CA PRO A 241 0.49 -7.32 -18.20
C PRO A 241 1.90 -7.91 -18.04
N VAL A 242 2.13 -8.99 -18.79
CA VAL A 242 3.43 -9.68 -18.87
C VAL A 242 4.26 -9.03 -19.98
N MET A 243 5.29 -8.29 -19.61
CA MET A 243 6.12 -7.51 -20.55
C MET A 243 7.44 -8.21 -20.96
N ASP A 244 7.86 -9.24 -20.22
CA ASP A 244 9.07 -10.02 -20.56
C ASP A 244 8.75 -10.99 -21.70
N GLY A 245 9.31 -10.76 -22.89
CA GLY A 245 9.10 -11.60 -24.07
C GLY A 245 9.56 -13.06 -23.92
N SER A 246 10.40 -13.36 -22.93
CA SER A 246 10.78 -14.73 -22.58
C SER A 246 9.68 -15.50 -21.86
N LEU A 247 8.73 -14.80 -21.22
CA LEU A 247 7.55 -15.38 -20.59
C LEU A 247 6.43 -15.53 -21.62
N LYS A 248 5.76 -16.69 -21.61
CA LYS A 248 4.61 -16.96 -22.46
C LYS A 248 3.36 -17.11 -21.61
N VAL A 249 2.34 -16.34 -21.97
CA VAL A 249 0.99 -16.48 -21.41
C VAL A 249 0.22 -17.53 -22.22
N ARG A 250 -0.33 -18.54 -21.53
CA ARG A 250 -1.15 -19.58 -22.16
C ARG A 250 -2.41 -19.83 -21.34
N VAL A 251 -3.54 -19.98 -22.02
CA VAL A 251 -4.78 -20.49 -21.41
C VAL A 251 -4.68 -22.01 -21.39
N VAL A 252 -4.59 -22.59 -20.19
CA VAL A 252 -4.40 -24.04 -19.99
C VAL A 252 -5.68 -24.76 -19.58
N GLU A 253 -6.69 -24.01 -19.13
CA GLU A 253 -8.07 -24.48 -19.02
C GLU A 253 -9.02 -23.34 -19.42
N SER A 254 -10.08 -23.69 -20.15
CA SER A 254 -11.12 -22.76 -20.56
C SER A 254 -12.47 -23.47 -20.55
N LYS A 255 -13.43 -22.96 -19.78
CA LYS A 255 -14.78 -23.51 -19.65
C LYS A 255 -15.81 -22.39 -19.65
N GLY A 256 -16.82 -22.53 -20.50
CA GLY A 256 -17.95 -21.59 -20.54
C GLY A 256 -17.64 -20.25 -21.21
N VAL A 257 -16.62 -20.18 -22.07
CA VAL A 257 -16.33 -19.02 -22.93
C VAL A 257 -16.25 -19.48 -24.38
N THR A 258 -16.47 -18.57 -25.33
CA THR A 258 -16.35 -18.86 -26.76
C THR A 258 -14.91 -18.86 -27.21
N SER A 259 -14.15 -17.82 -26.86
CA SER A 259 -12.76 -17.68 -27.23
C SER A 259 -11.96 -16.94 -26.15
N THR A 260 -10.66 -17.20 -26.12
CA THR A 260 -9.72 -16.51 -25.23
C THR A 260 -8.40 -16.30 -25.94
N ARG A 261 -7.84 -15.10 -25.79
CA ARG A 261 -6.56 -14.73 -26.39
C ARG A 261 -5.84 -13.79 -25.44
N TRP A 262 -4.53 -13.96 -25.35
CA TRP A 262 -3.68 -12.94 -24.74
C TRP A 262 -3.13 -12.04 -25.84
N ALA A 263 -3.28 -10.72 -25.69
CA ALA A 263 -2.80 -9.72 -26.61
C ALA A 263 -2.23 -8.54 -25.82
N GLU A 264 -0.92 -8.29 -25.97
CA GLU A 264 -0.26 -7.05 -25.55
C GLU A 264 -0.54 -6.61 -24.10
N GLY A 265 -0.55 -7.57 -23.18
CA GLY A 265 -0.77 -7.28 -21.75
C GLY A 265 -2.22 -7.41 -21.28
N GLU A 266 -3.14 -7.78 -22.17
CA GLU A 266 -4.53 -8.04 -21.87
C GLU A 266 -4.91 -9.50 -22.16
N LEU A 267 -5.78 -10.06 -21.32
CA LEU A 267 -6.47 -11.32 -21.59
C LEU A 267 -7.87 -10.99 -22.13
N GLU A 268 -8.02 -11.12 -23.44
CA GLU A 268 -9.28 -10.93 -24.16
C GLU A 268 -10.13 -12.20 -24.06
N ILE A 269 -11.39 -12.03 -23.66
CA ILE A 269 -12.36 -13.11 -23.45
C ILE A 269 -13.64 -12.77 -24.17
N GLU A 270 -14.13 -13.69 -25.00
CA GLU A 270 -15.38 -13.53 -25.75
C GLU A 270 -16.42 -14.57 -25.33
N GLY A 271 -17.68 -14.13 -25.27
CA GLY A 271 -18.83 -15.00 -25.04
C GLY A 271 -18.79 -15.75 -23.71
N ALA A 272 -18.40 -15.08 -22.62
CA ALA A 272 -18.43 -15.66 -21.29
C ALA A 272 -19.86 -15.95 -20.83
N LYS A 273 -20.12 -17.20 -20.44
CA LYS A 273 -21.34 -17.64 -19.77
C LYS A 273 -21.24 -17.35 -18.27
N MET A 274 -22.39 -17.35 -17.59
CA MET A 274 -22.44 -17.25 -16.13
C MET A 274 -21.63 -18.40 -15.50
N ASN A 275 -20.76 -18.07 -14.52
CA ASN A 275 -19.83 -19.01 -13.88
C ASN A 275 -18.81 -19.66 -14.82
N ALA A 276 -18.38 -18.96 -15.87
CA ALA A 276 -17.26 -19.40 -16.70
C ALA A 276 -15.95 -19.44 -15.89
N ARG A 277 -15.01 -20.30 -16.30
CA ARG A 277 -13.71 -20.46 -15.64
C ARG A 277 -12.58 -20.54 -16.65
N LEU A 278 -11.50 -19.84 -16.35
CA LEU A 278 -10.23 -19.90 -17.04
C LEU A 278 -9.10 -20.23 -16.07
N ILE A 279 -8.10 -20.96 -16.52
CA ILE A 279 -6.79 -20.99 -15.86
C ILE A 279 -5.76 -20.55 -16.88
N ILE A 280 -5.01 -19.51 -16.54
CA ILE A 280 -3.89 -19.04 -17.34
C ILE A 280 -2.57 -19.35 -16.64
N ARG A 281 -1.55 -19.58 -17.45
CA ARG A 281 -0.18 -19.86 -17.03
C ARG A 281 0.77 -18.86 -17.69
N VAL A 282 1.68 -18.32 -16.90
CA VAL A 282 2.80 -17.49 -17.31
C VAL A 282 4.08 -18.24 -16.98
N SER A 283 4.82 -18.67 -18.00
CA SER A 283 6.03 -19.47 -17.82
C SER A 283 7.02 -19.26 -18.96
N LYS A 284 8.31 -19.50 -18.70
CA LYS A 284 9.33 -19.60 -19.77
C LYS A 284 9.21 -20.93 -20.50
N GLU A 285 8.91 -21.99 -19.75
CA GLU A 285 8.83 -23.34 -20.28
C GLU A 285 7.45 -23.68 -20.84
N ARG A 286 7.42 -24.56 -21.86
CA ARG A 286 6.17 -25.05 -22.45
C ARG A 286 5.44 -26.03 -21.53
N LYS A 287 6.16 -26.79 -20.71
CA LYS A 287 5.63 -27.77 -19.75
C LYS A 287 6.37 -27.65 -18.41
N PRO A 288 6.01 -26.68 -17.57
CA PRO A 288 6.67 -26.44 -16.30
C PRO A 288 6.55 -27.64 -15.36
N ALA A 289 7.59 -27.90 -14.56
CA ALA A 289 7.55 -28.92 -13.54
C ALA A 289 6.42 -28.63 -12.51
N GLY A 290 5.74 -29.70 -12.06
CA GLY A 290 4.67 -29.61 -11.08
C GLY A 290 3.32 -29.08 -11.60
N GLU A 291 3.17 -28.84 -12.91
CA GLU A 291 1.93 -28.29 -13.49
C GLU A 291 0.67 -29.09 -13.12
N ALA A 292 0.75 -30.43 -13.14
CA ALA A 292 -0.41 -31.27 -12.78
C ALA A 292 -0.92 -31.00 -11.36
N ALA A 293 -0.01 -30.84 -10.39
CA ALA A 293 -0.36 -30.54 -9.00
C ALA A 293 -0.92 -29.11 -8.85
N ALA A 294 -0.31 -28.13 -9.52
CA ALA A 294 -0.81 -26.75 -9.53
C ALA A 294 -2.22 -26.65 -10.12
N LEU A 295 -2.47 -27.36 -11.22
CA LEU A 295 -3.79 -27.44 -11.84
C LEU A 295 -4.80 -28.17 -10.96
N ALA A 296 -4.40 -29.24 -10.27
CA ALA A 296 -5.26 -29.93 -9.30
C ALA A 296 -5.65 -28.99 -8.14
N HIS A 297 -4.69 -28.27 -7.57
CA HIS A 297 -4.93 -27.25 -6.54
C HIS A 297 -5.93 -26.19 -7.01
N LEU A 298 -5.67 -25.58 -8.17
CA LEU A 298 -6.51 -24.52 -8.70
C LEU A 298 -7.92 -25.02 -9.04
N LYS A 299 -8.08 -26.26 -9.52
CA LYS A 299 -9.40 -26.85 -9.82
C LYS A 299 -10.17 -27.27 -8.57
N ALA A 300 -9.48 -27.54 -7.48
CA ALA A 300 -10.12 -27.93 -6.23
C ALA A 300 -11.09 -26.86 -5.74
N GLU A 301 -12.12 -27.32 -5.05
CA GLU A 301 -13.08 -26.45 -4.39
C GLU A 301 -12.39 -25.50 -3.40
N ARG A 302 -12.82 -24.24 -3.40
CA ARG A 302 -12.39 -23.24 -2.43
C ARG A 302 -13.18 -23.46 -1.13
N LYS A 303 -12.54 -23.99 -0.09
CA LYS A 303 -13.19 -24.31 1.19
C LYS A 303 -12.93 -23.22 2.23
N ILE A 304 -13.97 -22.81 2.93
CA ILE A 304 -13.84 -21.89 4.06
C ILE A 304 -13.34 -22.70 5.26
N GLU A 305 -12.08 -22.49 5.63
CA GLU A 305 -11.46 -23.16 6.77
C GLU A 305 -10.48 -22.23 7.48
N LYS A 306 -10.22 -22.52 8.76
CA LYS A 306 -9.18 -21.79 9.50
C LYS A 306 -7.82 -22.06 8.85
N ARG A 307 -7.01 -21.00 8.75
CA ARG A 307 -5.61 -21.11 8.30
C ARG A 307 -4.80 -22.03 9.22
N TRP A 308 -5.02 -21.88 10.52
CA TRP A 308 -4.31 -22.59 11.57
C TRP A 308 -5.27 -23.52 12.30
N LYS A 309 -4.80 -24.72 12.59
CA LYS A 309 -5.52 -25.67 13.45
C LYS A 309 -4.92 -25.69 14.85
N GLU A 310 -3.70 -25.14 15.04
CA GLU A 310 -3.11 -25.01 16.36
C GLU A 310 -3.91 -24.02 17.22
N VAL A 311 -4.12 -24.43 18.47
CA VAL A 311 -4.57 -23.53 19.53
C VAL A 311 -3.32 -23.11 20.29
N LEU A 312 -3.00 -21.82 20.23
CA LEU A 312 -1.93 -21.27 21.07
C LEU A 312 -2.35 -21.40 22.52
N LYS A 313 -1.63 -22.20 23.30
CA LYS A 313 -1.74 -22.20 24.76
C LYS A 313 -0.85 -21.08 25.27
N VAL A 314 -1.47 -20.04 25.83
CA VAL A 314 -0.80 -18.90 26.49
C VAL A 314 -0.71 -19.20 27.97
#